data_AF-A0A1H0I113-F1
#
_entry.id   AF-A0A1H0I113-F1
#
_cell.length_a   1.000
_cell.length_b   1.000
_cell.length_c   1.000
_cell.angle_alpha   90.00
_cell.angle_beta   90.00
_cell.angle_gamma   90.00
#
_symmetry.space_group_name_H-M   'P 1'
#
loop_
_entity.id
_entity.type
_entity.pdbx_description
1 polymer ?
#
loop_
_entity_poly.entity_id
_entity_poly.type
_entity_poly.pdbx_seq_one_letter_code
_entity_poly.pdbx_strand_id
1 'polypeptide(L)'
;MRQTGYWLWEFSKLVSVLFIMLFAYSMLNALLLELAGGVEQLEESGLFSVFFLLQTAGILFLVTVYYRNRLQKYSKIKISSQGPLSPKWTRRMISLGLAAIGASYVILIMIVWIG
;
A
#
# COMPACT_ATOMS: atom_id res chain seq x y z
N MET A 1 -26.77 16.94 -8.65
CA MET A 1 -27.02 16.00 -7.52
C MET A 1 -26.61 14.56 -7.82
N ARG A 2 -27.03 13.93 -8.94
CA ARG A 2 -26.64 12.53 -9.26
C ARG A 2 -25.12 12.31 -9.41
N GLN A 3 -24.42 13.25 -10.03
CA GLN A 3 -22.97 13.13 -10.29
C GLN A 3 -22.13 13.23 -9.00
N THR A 4 -22.52 14.08 -8.05
CA THR A 4 -21.91 14.19 -6.72
C THR A 4 -22.06 12.89 -5.93
N GLY A 5 -23.24 12.25 -5.99
CA GLY A 5 -23.48 10.96 -5.34
C GLY A 5 -22.60 9.84 -5.90
N TYR A 6 -22.42 9.78 -7.22
CA TYR A 6 -21.48 8.83 -7.83
C TYR A 6 -20.03 9.10 -7.43
N TRP A 7 -19.64 10.37 -7.34
CA TRP A 7 -18.28 10.73 -6.92
C TRP A 7 -18.01 10.31 -5.48
N LEU A 8 -18.93 10.62 -4.56
CA LEU A 8 -18.86 10.20 -3.17
C LEU A 8 -18.78 8.67 -3.02
N TRP A 9 -19.53 7.94 -3.84
CA TRP A 9 -19.52 6.48 -3.86
C TRP A 9 -18.20 5.87 -4.38
N GLU A 10 -17.63 6.42 -5.45
CA GLU A 10 -16.31 5.96 -5.93
C GLU A 10 -15.19 6.33 -4.95
N PHE A 11 -15.29 7.51 -4.34
CA PHE A 11 -14.36 7.95 -3.30
C PHE A 11 -14.44 7.06 -2.06
N SER A 12 -15.64 6.74 -1.58
CA SER A 12 -15.81 5.85 -0.41
C SER A 12 -15.22 4.46 -0.69
N LYS A 13 -15.41 3.90 -1.88
CA LYS A 13 -14.78 2.64 -2.27
C LYS A 13 -13.26 2.69 -2.20
N LEU A 14 -12.64 3.74 -2.75
CA LEU A 14 -11.20 3.91 -2.69
C LEU A 14 -10.71 4.05 -1.25
N VAL A 15 -11.39 4.86 -0.44
CA VAL A 15 -11.09 5.05 0.99
C VAL A 15 -11.23 3.73 1.75
N SER A 16 -12.28 2.95 1.53
CA SER A 16 -12.46 1.65 2.17
C SER A 16 -11.36 0.66 1.81
N VAL A 17 -10.92 0.62 0.54
CA VAL A 17 -9.81 -0.26 0.13
C VAL A 17 -8.49 0.18 0.76
N LEU A 18 -8.20 1.48 0.73
CA LEU A 18 -7.02 2.03 1.41
C LEU A 18 -7.06 1.69 2.90
N PHE A 19 -8.20 1.90 3.56
CA PHE A 19 -8.39 1.61 4.97
C PHE A 19 -8.16 0.13 5.28
N ILE A 20 -8.80 -0.79 4.56
CA ILE A 20 -8.63 -2.23 4.77
C ILE A 20 -7.16 -2.65 4.57
N MET A 21 -6.53 -2.14 3.50
CA MET A 21 -5.13 -2.46 3.21
C MET A 21 -4.19 -1.93 4.28
N LEU A 22 -4.33 -0.66 4.68
CA LEU A 22 -3.52 -0.04 5.73
C LEU A 22 -3.76 -0.71 7.08
N PHE A 23 -5.00 -1.07 7.40
CA PHE A 23 -5.36 -1.75 8.65
C PHE A 23 -4.76 -3.16 8.74
N ALA A 24 -4.90 -3.96 7.68
CA ALA A 24 -4.27 -5.27 7.61
C ALA A 24 -2.73 -5.15 7.75
N TYR A 25 -2.17 -4.12 7.12
CA TYR A 25 -0.74 -3.86 7.18
C TYR A 25 -0.28 -3.38 8.56
N SER A 26 -1.04 -2.53 9.23
CA SER A 26 -0.72 -2.08 10.59
C SER A 26 -0.77 -3.23 11.59
N MET A 27 -1.70 -4.19 11.43
CA MET A 27 -1.73 -5.40 12.24
C MET A 27 -0.47 -6.25 12.03
N LEU A 28 -0.08 -6.47 10.77
CA LEU A 28 1.15 -7.21 10.45
C LEU A 28 2.39 -6.52 11.01
N ASN A 29 2.50 -5.20 10.85
CA ASN A 29 3.61 -4.44 11.41
C ASN A 29 3.66 -4.48 12.93
N ALA A 30 2.52 -4.37 13.61
CA ALA A 30 2.47 -4.44 15.07
C ALA A 30 3.05 -5.78 15.56
N LEU A 31 2.61 -6.89 14.97
CA LEU A 31 3.12 -8.22 15.30
C LEU A 31 4.62 -8.37 14.98
N LEU A 32 5.06 -7.90 13.81
CA LEU A 32 6.46 -8.02 13.40
C LEU A 32 7.39 -7.14 14.23
N LEU A 33 6.96 -5.93 14.59
CA LEU A 33 7.74 -5.02 15.42
C LEU A 33 7.80 -5.52 16.87
N GLU A 34 6.72 -6.09 17.39
CA GLU A 34 6.73 -6.74 18.70
C GLU A 34 7.70 -7.92 18.73
N LEU A 35 7.69 -8.78 17.70
CA LEU A 35 8.65 -9.88 17.56
C LEU A 35 10.09 -9.41 17.37
N ALA A 36 10.28 -8.22 16.79
CA ALA A 36 11.57 -7.58 16.58
C ALA A 36 12.14 -6.90 17.83
N GLY A 37 11.49 -7.00 18.99
CA GLY A 37 11.97 -6.35 20.23
C GLY A 37 11.47 -4.91 20.41
N GLY A 38 10.48 -4.49 19.62
CA GLY A 38 9.80 -3.21 19.75
C GLY A 38 10.15 -2.20 18.66
N VAL A 39 9.42 -1.09 18.67
CA VAL A 39 9.61 0.02 17.72
C VAL A 39 10.90 0.79 17.98
N GLU A 40 11.38 0.77 19.23
CA GLU A 40 12.55 1.52 19.70
C GLU A 40 13.82 1.18 18.90
N GLN A 41 14.07 -0.10 18.61
CA GLN A 41 15.22 -0.52 17.80
C GLN A 41 15.22 0.10 16.39
N LEU A 42 14.03 0.20 15.78
CA LEU A 42 13.87 0.78 14.46
C LEU A 42 14.06 2.30 14.49
N GLU A 43 13.62 2.97 15.55
CA GLU A 43 13.85 4.41 15.76
C GLU A 43 15.34 4.73 15.97
N GLU A 44 16.02 3.96 16.82
CA GLU A 44 17.45 4.13 17.11
C GLU A 44 18.34 3.93 15.87
N SER A 45 17.93 3.05 14.94
CA SER A 45 18.65 2.83 13.68
C SER A 45 18.66 4.03 12.72
N GLY A 46 17.76 5.02 12.92
CA GLY A 46 17.55 6.12 11.98
C GLY A 46 16.85 5.73 10.67
N LEU A 47 16.51 4.45 10.48
CA LEU A 47 15.85 3.94 9.27
C LEU A 47 14.32 3.90 9.37
N PHE A 48 13.75 4.35 10.48
CA PHE A 48 12.31 4.38 10.75
C PHE A 48 11.51 4.98 9.58
N SER A 49 11.83 6.20 9.15
CA SER A 49 11.09 6.85 8.05
C SER A 49 11.22 6.08 6.73
N VAL A 50 12.40 5.51 6.44
CA VAL A 50 12.63 4.73 5.20
C VAL A 50 11.78 3.46 5.21
N PHE A 51 11.74 2.76 6.35
CA PHE A 51 10.91 1.58 6.54
C PHE A 51 9.44 1.88 6.23
N PHE A 52 8.86 2.89 6.86
CA PHE A 52 7.44 3.23 6.66
C PHE A 52 7.14 3.80 5.27
N LEU A 53 8.08 4.56 4.67
CA LEU A 53 7.92 5.08 3.30
C LEU A 53 7.90 3.96 2.27
N LEU A 54 8.79 2.97 2.38
CA LEU A 54 8.82 1.81 1.50
C LEU A 54 7.50 1.02 1.56
N GLN A 55 6.98 0.81 2.76
CA GLN A 55 5.71 0.11 2.96
C GLN A 55 4.53 0.91 2.40
N THR A 56 4.46 2.20 2.70
CA THR A 56 3.41 3.09 2.19
C THR A 56 3.42 3.13 0.67
N ALA A 57 4.59 3.29 0.05
CA ALA A 57 4.75 3.25 -1.40
C ALA A 57 4.31 1.90 -1.97
N GLY A 58 4.68 0.80 -1.32
CA GLY A 58 4.28 -0.54 -1.72
C GLY A 58 2.76 -0.75 -1.70
N ILE A 59 2.11 -0.34 -0.62
CA ILE A 59 0.65 -0.39 -0.47
C ILE A 59 -0.03 0.47 -1.54
N LEU A 60 0.47 1.69 -1.78
CA LEU A 60 -0.09 2.59 -2.79
C LEU A 60 0.02 1.99 -4.20
N PHE A 61 1.12 1.32 -4.54
CA PHE A 61 1.22 0.61 -5.83
C PHE A 61 0.18 -0.50 -5.95
N LEU A 62 0.01 -1.33 -4.91
CA LEU A 62 -0.95 -2.43 -4.91
C LEU A 62 -2.39 -1.93 -4.97
N VAL A 63 -2.73 -0.91 -4.18
CA VAL A 63 -4.06 -0.27 -4.19
C VAL A 63 -4.34 0.38 -5.54
N THR A 64 -3.36 1.05 -6.16
CA THR A 64 -3.52 1.65 -7.48
C THR A 64 -3.85 0.59 -8.53
N VAL A 65 -3.12 -0.53 -8.50
CA VAL A 65 -3.38 -1.67 -9.40
C VAL A 65 -4.77 -2.24 -9.16
N TYR A 66 -5.15 -2.48 -7.90
CA TYR A 66 -6.46 -3.02 -7.54
C TYR A 66 -7.58 -2.09 -7.99
N TYR A 67 -7.47 -0.80 -7.68
CA TYR A 67 -8.46 0.21 -8.05
C TYR A 67 -8.64 0.28 -9.58
N ARG A 68 -7.55 0.47 -10.34
CA ARG A 68 -7.63 0.64 -11.80
C ARG A 68 -8.08 -0.62 -12.55
N ASN A 69 -7.70 -1.81 -12.09
CA ASN A 69 -7.99 -3.05 -12.81
C ASN A 69 -9.25 -3.79 -12.34
N ARG A 70 -9.71 -3.55 -11.11
CA ARG A 70 -10.90 -4.19 -10.54
C ARG A 70 -12.03 -3.20 -10.32
N LEU A 71 -11.82 -2.16 -9.51
CA LEU A 71 -12.91 -1.26 -9.10
C LEU A 71 -13.37 -0.33 -10.22
N GLN A 72 -12.43 0.24 -10.99
CA GLN A 72 -12.73 1.20 -12.04
C GLN A 72 -13.54 0.60 -13.20
N LYS A 73 -13.43 -0.72 -13.44
CA LYS A 73 -14.23 -1.42 -14.49
C LYS A 73 -15.73 -1.28 -14.27
N TYR A 74 -16.16 -1.18 -13.02
CA TYR A 74 -17.57 -1.06 -12.64
C TYR A 74 -17.95 0.39 -12.28
N SER A 75 -17.03 1.33 -12.43
CA SER A 75 -17.29 2.74 -12.11
C SER A 75 -18.24 3.35 -13.13
N LYS A 76 -19.23 4.09 -12.61
CA LYS A 76 -20.13 4.91 -13.42
C LYS A 76 -19.47 6.23 -13.86
N ILE A 77 -18.33 6.58 -13.25
CA ILE A 77 -17.51 7.72 -13.61
C ILE A 77 -16.44 7.23 -14.58
N LYS A 78 -16.73 7.35 -15.88
CA LYS A 78 -15.74 7.10 -16.93
C LYS A 78 -14.94 8.37 -17.18
N ILE A 79 -13.78 8.48 -16.54
CA ILE A 79 -12.76 9.47 -16.94
C ILE A 79 -12.12 8.93 -18.22
N SER A 80 -12.25 9.66 -19.34
CA SER A 80 -11.89 9.17 -20.68
C SER A 80 -10.43 8.73 -20.83
N SER A 81 -9.54 9.15 -19.93
CA SER A 81 -8.11 8.85 -19.92
C SER A 81 -7.67 7.76 -18.93
N GLN A 82 -8.57 7.20 -18.12
CA GLN A 82 -8.22 6.24 -17.06
C GLN A 82 -8.76 4.83 -17.33
N GLY A 83 -8.38 4.25 -18.47
CA GLY A 83 -8.60 2.82 -18.69
C GLY A 83 -7.85 1.93 -17.68
N PRO A 84 -8.16 0.62 -17.64
CA PRO A 84 -7.39 -0.34 -16.85
C PRO A 84 -5.90 -0.28 -17.24
N LEU A 85 -5.03 -0.58 -16.29
CA LEU A 85 -3.60 -0.68 -16.56
C LEU A 85 -3.33 -1.82 -17.55
N SER A 86 -2.41 -1.61 -18.48
CA SER A 86 -1.93 -2.70 -19.33
C SER A 86 -1.36 -3.86 -18.48
N PRO A 87 -1.38 -5.11 -18.96
CA PRO A 87 -0.80 -6.24 -18.23
C PRO A 87 0.66 -6.04 -17.84
N LYS A 88 1.45 -5.39 -18.71
CA LYS A 88 2.87 -5.09 -18.47
C LYS A 88 3.05 -4.14 -17.29
N TRP A 89 2.29 -3.04 -17.25
CA TRP A 89 2.34 -2.08 -16.15
C TRP A 89 1.78 -2.66 -14.85
N THR A 90 0.73 -3.47 -14.94
CA THR A 90 0.15 -4.19 -13.80
C THR A 90 1.20 -5.04 -13.11
N ARG A 91 1.91 -5.90 -13.85
CA ARG A 91 2.98 -6.75 -13.30
C ARG A 91 4.12 -5.92 -12.71
N ARG A 92 4.54 -4.84 -13.38
CA ARG A 92 5.59 -3.95 -12.87
C ARG A 92 5.22 -3.30 -11.56
N MET A 93 4.02 -2.74 -11.45
CA MET A 93 3.57 -2.06 -10.22
C MET A 93 3.39 -3.06 -9.08
N ILE A 94 2.85 -4.26 -9.34
CA ILE A 94 2.78 -5.32 -8.33
C ILE A 94 4.19 -5.70 -7.87
N SER A 95 5.11 -5.96 -8.81
CA SER A 95 6.48 -6.36 -8.49
C SER A 95 7.22 -5.27 -7.71
N LEU A 96 7.08 -4.00 -8.09
CA LEU A 96 7.67 -2.86 -7.38
C LEU A 96 7.05 -2.70 -5.98
N GLY A 97 5.74 -2.87 -5.86
CA GLY A 97 5.07 -2.78 -4.57
C GLY A 97 5.51 -3.88 -3.61
N LEU A 98 5.56 -5.13 -4.08
CA LEU A 98 6.07 -6.26 -3.31
C LEU A 98 7.57 -6.12 -2.99
N ALA A 99 8.38 -5.61 -3.93
CA ALA A 99 9.79 -5.37 -3.71
C ALA A 99 10.03 -4.27 -2.65
N ALA A 100 9.25 -3.18 -2.68
CA ALA A 100 9.34 -2.12 -1.68
C ALA A 100 8.96 -2.63 -0.28
N ILE A 101 7.86 -3.39 -0.18
CA ILE A 101 7.45 -4.06 1.06
C ILE A 101 8.55 -5.03 1.54
N GLY A 102 9.06 -5.89 0.66
CA GLY A 102 10.13 -6.84 0.99
C GLY A 102 11.40 -6.14 1.48
N ALA A 103 11.81 -5.06 0.80
CA ALA A 103 12.96 -4.25 1.20
C ALA A 103 12.77 -3.65 2.60
N SER A 104 11.55 -3.20 2.95
CA SER A 104 11.27 -2.72 4.31
C SER A 104 11.50 -3.81 5.37
N TYR A 105 11.12 -5.05 5.10
CA TYR A 105 11.34 -6.14 6.06
C TYR A 105 12.79 -6.61 6.10
N VAL A 106 13.53 -6.51 4.99
CA VAL A 106 14.99 -6.73 5.01
C VAL A 106 15.67 -5.72 5.93
N ILE A 107 15.25 -4.44 5.90
CA ILE A 107 15.76 -3.42 6.83
C ILE A 107 15.45 -3.82 8.28
N LEU A 108 14.20 -4.21 8.56
CA LEU A 108 13.80 -4.62 9.92
C LEU A 108 14.64 -5.80 10.42
N ILE A 109 14.81 -6.84 9.59
CA ILE A 109 15.62 -8.02 9.95
C ILE A 109 17.08 -7.63 10.18
N MET A 110 17.67 -6.78 9.33
CA MET A 110 19.05 -6.33 9.50
C MET A 110 19.26 -5.60 10.83
N ILE A 111 18.31 -4.75 11.22
CA ILE A 111 18.37 -4.03 12.50
C ILE A 111 18.33 -5.01 13.67
N VAL A 112 17.37 -5.94 13.66
CA VAL A 112 17.20 -6.96 14.71
C VAL A 112 18.41 -7.90 14.84
N TRP A 113 19.14 -8.13 13.75
CA TRP A 113 20.28 -9.05 13.74
C TRP A 113 21.61 -8.38 14.06
N ILE A 114 21.72 -7.06 13.89
CA ILE A 114 22.93 -6.27 14.12
C ILE A 114 22.88 -5.56 15.49
N GLY A 115 21.69 -5.16 15.94
CA GLY A 115 21.43 -4.61 17.28
C GLY A 115 21.23 -5.70 18.32
#